data_AF-A0A2N2NZC8-F1
#
_entry.id   AF-A0A2N2NZC8-F1
#
_cell.length_a   1.000
_cell.length_b   1.000
_cell.length_c   1.000
_cell.angle_alpha   90.00
_cell.angle_beta   90.00
_cell.angle_gamma   90.00
#
_symmetry.space_group_name_H-M   'P 1'
#
loop_
_entity.id
_entity.type
_entity.pdbx_description
1 polymer ?
#
loop_
_entity_poly.entity_id
_entity_poly.type
_entity_poly.pdbx_seq_one_letter_code
_entity_poly.pdbx_strand_id
1 'polypeptide(L)'
;MRDLDGDLKAGLKHTAAVLGPKVTTRLMGAMMVLAVISVIMTAFVIRLFTFWVLWLVFALSLIFILPAVIRIRRNQNGIAMQESFQKPLEYAAAIALGSHFSWPWATQHVLPWLAAFRLLI
;
A
#
# COMPACT_ATOMS: atom_id res chain seq x y z
N MET A 1 -8.64 9.64 23.20
CA MET A 1 -9.33 8.42 23.66
C MET A 1 -10.67 8.40 22.98
N ARG A 2 -10.89 7.45 22.06
CA ARG A 2 -12.10 7.35 21.23
C ARG A 2 -13.18 6.72 22.11
N ASP A 3 -14.37 7.31 22.10
CA ASP A 3 -15.51 7.00 22.97
C ASP A 3 -16.03 5.58 22.69
N LEU A 4 -15.34 4.60 23.27
CA LEU A 4 -15.70 3.18 23.21
C LEU A 4 -17.04 2.92 23.91
N ASP A 5 -17.44 3.77 24.86
CA ASP A 5 -18.67 3.61 25.64
C ASP A 5 -19.90 3.95 24.79
N GLY A 6 -19.77 4.89 23.84
CA GLY A 6 -20.80 5.19 22.83
C GLY A 6 -21.05 4.03 21.85
N ASP A 7 -19.98 3.38 21.37
CA ASP A 7 -20.08 2.27 20.40
C ASP A 7 -20.59 0.98 21.05
N LEU A 8 -20.32 0.76 22.34
CA LEU A 8 -20.84 -0.38 23.10
C LEU A 8 -22.36 -0.29 23.31
N LYS A 9 -22.88 0.93 23.52
CA LYS A 9 -24.31 1.23 23.67
C LYS A 9 -25.09 1.07 22.37
N ALA A 10 -24.42 1.21 21.22
CA ALA A 10 -25.01 1.10 19.89
C ALA A 10 -25.13 -0.34 19.36
N GLY A 11 -24.72 -1.36 20.12
CA GLY A 11 -24.92 -2.76 19.75
C GLY A 11 -24.10 -3.22 18.54
N LEU A 12 -23.07 -2.46 18.16
CA LEU A 12 -22.19 -2.80 17.03
C LEU A 12 -21.26 -3.95 17.43
N LYS A 13 -21.68 -5.17 17.09
CA LYS A 13 -20.87 -6.39 17.12
C LYS A 13 -19.79 -6.34 16.03
N HIS A 14 -18.81 -5.46 16.18
CA HIS A 14 -17.54 -5.61 15.48
C HIS A 14 -16.49 -6.11 16.49
N THR A 15 -15.63 -7.01 16.02
CA THR A 15 -14.68 -7.91 16.72
C THR A 15 -13.93 -7.35 17.95
N ALA A 16 -13.89 -6.03 18.13
CA ALA A 16 -13.45 -5.36 19.35
C ALA A 16 -14.32 -5.65 20.60
N ALA A 17 -15.61 -5.98 20.42
CA ALA A 17 -16.52 -6.27 21.54
C ALA A 17 -16.26 -7.64 22.21
N VAL A 18 -15.63 -8.59 21.50
CA VAL A 18 -15.44 -9.97 22.00
C VAL A 18 -14.05 -10.18 22.62
N LEU A 19 -13.03 -9.47 22.14
CA LEU A 19 -11.62 -9.68 22.56
C LEU A 19 -11.09 -8.65 23.57
N GLY A 20 -11.77 -7.52 23.71
CA GLY A 20 -11.32 -6.40 24.52
C GLY A 20 -10.20 -5.56 23.87
N PRO A 21 -10.20 -4.23 24.05
CA PRO A 21 -9.35 -3.29 23.31
C PRO A 21 -7.84 -3.53 23.48
N LYS A 22 -7.41 -4.10 24.62
CA LYS A 22 -6.01 -4.39 24.90
C LYS A 22 -5.47 -5.57 24.09
N VAL A 23 -6.28 -6.60 23.85
CA VAL A 23 -5.86 -7.81 23.11
C VAL A 23 -5.82 -7.52 21.62
N THR A 24 -6.82 -6.81 21.09
CA THR A 24 -6.85 -6.40 19.67
C THR A 24 -5.65 -5.53 19.31
N THR A 25 -5.25 -4.60 20.19
CA THR A 25 -4.08 -3.74 19.94
C THR A 25 -2.77 -4.54 19.92
N ARG A 26 -2.60 -5.52 20.82
CA ARG A 26 -1.42 -6.41 20.83
C ARG A 26 -1.39 -7.30 19.59
N LEU A 27 -2.54 -7.83 19.18
CA LEU A 27 -2.64 -8.68 18.00
C LEU A 27 -2.30 -7.90 16.73
N MET A 28 -2.81 -6.67 16.59
CA MET A 28 -2.51 -5.80 15.46
C MET A 28 -1.02 -5.44 15.41
N GLY A 29 -0.40 -5.17 16.57
CA GLY A 29 1.05 -4.97 16.67
C GLY A 29 1.85 -6.20 16.26
N ALA A 30 1.45 -7.39 16.68
CA ALA A 30 2.09 -8.64 16.29
C ALA A 30 2.00 -8.88 14.77
N MET A 31 0.82 -8.65 14.17
CA MET A 31 0.64 -8.77 12.72
C MET A 31 1.50 -7.74 11.96
N MET A 32 1.64 -6.51 12.48
CA MET A 32 2.50 -5.50 11.88
C MET A 32 3.98 -5.94 11.88
N VAL A 33 4.46 -6.50 13.00
CA VAL A 33 5.84 -7.02 13.08
C VAL A 33 6.05 -8.16 12.08
N LEU A 34 5.11 -9.10 11.98
CA LEU A 34 5.18 -10.19 11.01
C LEU A 34 5.19 -9.68 9.57
N ALA A 35 4.36 -8.68 9.25
CA ALA A 35 4.35 -8.05 7.94
C ALA A 35 5.70 -7.40 7.60
N VAL A 36 6.30 -6.68 8.54
CA VAL A 36 7.63 -6.07 8.36
C VAL A 36 8.69 -7.14 8.10
N ILE A 37 8.71 -8.22 8.91
CA ILE A 37 9.66 -9.33 8.73
C ILE A 37 9.45 -9.99 7.36
N SER A 38 8.19 -10.20 6.96
CA SER A 38 7.86 -10.77 5.64
C SER A 38 8.39 -9.91 4.50
N VAL A 39 8.19 -8.60 4.54
CA VAL A 39 8.71 -7.69 3.50
C VAL A 39 10.23 -7.72 3.44
N ILE A 40 10.90 -7.71 4.59
CA ILE A 40 12.37 -7.78 4.67
C ILE A 40 12.87 -9.10 4.05
N MET A 41 12.25 -10.23 4.40
CA MET A 41 12.61 -11.53 3.84
C MET A 41 12.38 -11.60 2.33
N THR A 42 11.24 -11.11 1.83
CA THR A 42 10.95 -11.10 0.40
C THR A 42 11.91 -10.19 -0.38
N ALA A 43 12.29 -9.04 0.17
CA ALA A 43 13.21 -8.11 -0.48
C ALA A 43 14.67 -8.59 -0.49
N PHE A 44 15.18 -9.10 0.64
CA PHE A 44 16.61 -9.42 0.80
C PHE A 44 16.96 -10.88 0.51
N VAL A 45 16.10 -11.83 0.89
CA VAL A 45 16.38 -13.27 0.77
C VAL A 45 15.89 -13.80 -0.57
N ILE A 46 14.62 -13.54 -0.90
CA ILE A 46 14.02 -14.02 -2.16
C ILE A 46 14.49 -13.17 -3.34
N ARG A 47 14.94 -11.92 -3.10
CA ARG A 47 15.27 -10.92 -4.13
C ARG A 47 14.18 -10.83 -5.21
N LEU A 48 12.92 -10.97 -4.79
CA LEU A 48 11.78 -11.07 -5.69
C LEU A 48 11.60 -9.81 -6.53
N PHE A 49 12.01 -8.66 -5.99
CA PHE A 49 11.91 -7.37 -6.64
C PHE A 49 13.26 -6.66 -6.60
N THR A 50 13.66 -6.05 -7.72
CA THR A 50 14.84 -5.18 -7.78
C THR A 50 14.61 -3.94 -6.90
N PHE A 51 15.67 -3.41 -6.26
CA PHE A 51 15.60 -2.21 -5.40
C PHE A 51 14.87 -1.02 -6.03
N TRP A 52 14.90 -0.89 -7.35
CA TRP A 52 14.17 0.13 -8.10
C TRP A 52 12.65 0.04 -7.96
N VAL A 53 12.08 -1.16 -7.83
CA VAL A 53 10.63 -1.36 -7.63
C VAL A 53 10.20 -0.78 -6.29
N LEU A 54 10.98 -1.01 -5.23
CA LEU A 54 10.73 -0.45 -3.90
C LEU A 54 10.78 1.09 -3.93
N TRP A 55 11.78 1.66 -4.61
CA TRP A 55 11.89 3.10 -4.81
C TRP A 55 10.68 3.67 -5.57
N LEU A 56 10.21 2.98 -6.60
CA LEU A 56 9.09 3.41 -7.42
C LEU A 56 7.78 3.37 -6.65
N VAL A 57 7.50 2.29 -5.90
CA VAL A 57 6.35 2.23 -4.98
C VAL A 57 6.41 3.35 -3.95
N PHE A 58 7.59 3.58 -3.35
CA PHE A 58 7.76 4.63 -2.35
C PHE A 58 7.49 6.02 -2.93
N ALA A 59 8.06 6.34 -4.09
CA ALA A 59 7.87 7.63 -4.75
C ALA A 59 6.41 7.86 -5.17
N LEU A 60 5.78 6.89 -5.84
CA LEU A 60 4.36 6.98 -6.25
C LEU A 60 3.43 7.08 -5.04
N SER A 61 3.69 6.29 -4.01
CA SER A 61 2.93 6.35 -2.77
C SER A 61 3.04 7.73 -2.14
N LEU A 62 4.25 8.32 -2.06
CA LEU A 62 4.45 9.67 -1.55
C LEU A 62 3.63 10.70 -2.36
N ILE A 63 3.71 10.63 -3.69
CA ILE A 63 2.99 11.53 -4.61
C ILE A 63 1.48 11.43 -4.42
N PHE A 64 0.93 10.23 -4.30
CA PHE A 64 -0.51 10.03 -4.13
C PHE A 64 -1.01 10.33 -2.71
N ILE A 65 -0.15 10.16 -1.71
CA ILE A 65 -0.46 10.43 -0.30
C ILE A 65 -0.40 11.93 0.00
N LEU A 66 0.58 12.67 -0.53
CA LEU A 66 0.78 14.10 -0.32
C LEU A 66 -0.52 14.94 -0.45
N PRO A 67 -1.28 14.87 -1.56
CA PRO A 67 -2.52 15.63 -1.71
C PRO A 67 -3.62 15.15 -0.75
N ALA A 68 -3.67 13.85 -0.44
CA ALA A 68 -4.63 13.30 0.52
C ALA A 68 -4.36 13.81 1.95
N VAL A 69 -3.09 13.87 2.36
CA VAL A 69 -2.68 14.38 3.68
C VAL A 69 -2.97 15.87 3.81
N ILE A 70 -2.69 16.66 2.77
CA ILE A 70 -3.02 18.10 2.76
C ILE A 70 -4.53 18.30 2.89
N ARG A 71 -5.34 17.49 2.20
CA ARG A 71 -6.81 17.55 2.29
C ARG A 71 -7.34 17.14 3.67
N ILE A 72 -6.77 16.10 4.30
CA ILE A 72 -7.18 15.62 5.62
C ILE A 72 -6.82 16.61 6.73
N ARG A 73 -5.61 17.21 6.69
CA ARG A 73 -5.21 18.25 7.65
C ARG A 73 -6.17 19.45 7.65
N ARG A 74 -6.82 19.71 6.51
CA ARG A 74 -7.81 20.78 6.37
C ARG A 74 -9.21 20.42 6.89
N ASN A 75 -9.57 19.13 6.93
CA ASN A 75 -10.93 18.66 7.27
C ASN A 75 -11.07 17.85 8.59
N GLN A 76 -10.01 17.72 9.39
CA GLN A 76 -10.00 17.14 10.77
C GLN A 76 -10.71 15.78 11.00
N ASN A 77 -11.00 15.00 9.95
CA ASN A 77 -11.64 13.70 10.09
C ASN A 77 -10.60 12.58 10.22
N GLY A 78 -10.28 12.20 11.46
CA GLY A 78 -9.28 11.15 11.76
C GLY A 78 -9.67 9.72 11.33
N ILE A 79 -10.94 9.45 11.05
CA ILE A 79 -11.43 8.12 10.63
C ILE A 79 -11.17 7.86 9.14
N ALA A 80 -11.18 8.92 8.30
CA ALA A 80 -10.87 8.82 6.86
C ALA A 80 -9.37 8.63 6.57
N MET A 81 -8.53 8.68 7.60
CA MET A 81 -7.09 8.69 7.46
C MET A 81 -6.57 7.34 6.96
N GLN A 82 -7.01 6.22 7.55
CA GLN A 82 -6.49 4.89 7.21
C GLN A 82 -6.82 4.46 5.76
N GLU A 83 -8.05 4.67 5.30
CA GLU A 83 -8.43 4.40 3.90
C GLU A 83 -7.67 5.28 2.91
N SER A 84 -7.45 6.55 3.28
CA SER A 84 -6.75 7.52 2.42
C SER A 84 -5.26 7.21 2.22
N PHE A 85 -4.65 6.40 3.09
CA PHE A 85 -3.27 5.92 2.90
C PHE A 85 -3.22 4.56 2.19
N GLN A 86 -4.19 3.69 2.45
CA GLN A 86 -4.19 2.32 1.93
C GLN A 86 -4.41 2.28 0.41
N LYS A 87 -5.37 3.05 -0.11
CA LYS A 87 -5.69 3.06 -1.55
C LYS A 87 -4.55 3.56 -2.44
N PRO A 88 -3.89 4.70 -2.12
CA PRO A 88 -2.68 5.14 -2.83
C PRO A 88 -1.56 4.11 -2.89
N LEU A 89 -1.32 3.42 -1.77
CA LEU A 89 -0.28 2.40 -1.67
C LEU A 89 -0.60 1.19 -2.56
N GLU A 90 -1.87 0.76 -2.57
CA GLU A 90 -2.36 -0.31 -3.46
C GLU A 90 -2.13 0.03 -4.94
N TYR A 91 -2.46 1.26 -5.37
CA TYR A 91 -2.23 1.70 -6.75
C TYR A 91 -0.74 1.78 -7.09
N ALA A 92 0.07 2.35 -6.19
CA ALA A 92 1.51 2.44 -6.38
C ALA A 92 2.16 1.05 -6.51
N ALA A 93 1.75 0.10 -5.65
CA ALA A 93 2.21 -1.29 -5.71
C ALA A 93 1.77 -1.97 -7.00
N ALA A 94 0.50 -1.82 -7.41
CA ALA A 94 -0.02 -2.41 -8.64
C ALA A 94 0.72 -1.89 -9.88
N ILE A 95 0.95 -0.58 -9.97
CA ILE A 95 1.68 0.03 -11.09
C ILE A 95 3.14 -0.43 -11.10
N ALA A 96 3.81 -0.43 -9.95
CA ALA A 96 5.22 -0.80 -9.87
C ALA A 96 5.46 -2.27 -10.20
N LEU A 97 4.67 -3.17 -9.63
CA LEU A 97 4.76 -4.61 -9.88
C LEU A 97 4.33 -4.93 -11.31
N GLY A 98 3.23 -4.33 -11.78
CA GLY A 98 2.76 -4.49 -13.16
C GLY A 98 3.84 -4.07 -14.16
N SER A 99 4.52 -2.95 -13.91
CA SER A 99 5.64 -2.49 -14.73
C SER A 99 6.82 -3.45 -14.67
N HIS A 100 7.22 -3.89 -13.47
CA HIS A 100 8.35 -4.80 -13.29
C HIS A 100 8.17 -6.13 -14.03
N PHE A 101 6.98 -6.71 -13.97
CA PHE A 101 6.69 -7.98 -14.63
C PHE A 101 6.40 -7.84 -16.13
N SER A 102 5.83 -6.71 -16.57
CA SER A 102 5.54 -6.49 -18.00
C SER A 102 6.75 -5.99 -18.79
N TRP A 103 7.75 -5.41 -18.12
CA TRP A 103 8.93 -4.82 -18.76
C TRP A 103 9.77 -5.80 -19.62
N PRO A 104 10.08 -7.03 -19.16
CA PRO A 104 10.82 -7.98 -19.97
C PRO A 104 10.05 -8.38 -21.24
N TRP A 105 8.73 -8.55 -21.13
CA TRP A 105 7.88 -8.89 -22.26
C TRP A 105 7.77 -7.72 -23.26
N ALA A 106 7.58 -6.50 -22.76
CA ALA A 106 7.47 -5.30 -23.59
C ALA A 106 8.77 -5.02 -24.36
N THR A 107 9.92 -5.21 -23.74
CA THR A 107 11.22 -5.03 -24.42
C THR A 107 11.49 -6.10 -25.47
N GLN A 108 10.99 -7.33 -25.29
CA GLN A 108 11.16 -8.42 -26.25
C GLN A 108 10.21 -8.33 -27.45
N HIS A 109 8.96 -7.90 -27.26
CA HIS A 109 7.94 -7.94 -28.32
C HIS A 109 7.55 -6.56 -28.87
N VAL A 110 7.50 -5.53 -28.04
CA VAL A 110 6.96 -4.22 -28.43
C VAL A 110 8.06 -3.29 -28.93
N LEU A 111 9.23 -3.27 -28.27
CA LEU A 111 10.37 -2.44 -28.67
C LEU A 111 10.86 -2.71 -30.11
N PRO A 112 10.98 -3.97 -30.58
CA PRO A 112 11.40 -4.26 -31.95
C PRO A 112 10.40 -3.75 -32.99
N TRP A 113 9.10 -3.87 -32.71
CA TRP A 113 8.04 -3.34 -33.57
C TRP A 113 8.07 -1.82 -33.65
N LEU A 114 8.24 -1.13 -32.52
CA LEU A 114 8.37 0.33 -32.49
C LEU A 114 9.63 0.82 -33.20
N ALA A 115 10.76 0.11 -33.07
CA ALA A 115 11.99 0.40 -33.80
C ALA A 115 11.82 0.20 -35.32
N ALA A 116 11.13 -0.85 -35.74
CA ALA A 116 10.80 -1.09 -37.15
C ALA A 116 9.91 0.02 -37.73
N PHE A 117 8.92 0.51 -36.98
CA PHE A 117 8.10 1.66 -37.39
C PHE A 117 8.88 2.97 -37.48
N ARG A 118 9.89 3.16 -36.62
CA ARG A 118 10.74 4.37 -36.62
C ARG A 118 11.75 4.42 -37.78
N LEU A 119 12.04 3.28 -38.41
CA LEU A 119 12.88 3.17 -39.60
C LEU A 119 12.11 3.34 -40.93
N LEU A 120 10.78 3.42 -40.86
CA LEU A 120 9.87 3.58 -42.00
C LEU A 120 9.40 5.03 -42.24
N ILE A 121 9.87 5.99 -41.43
CA ILE A 121 9.68 7.45 -41.58
C ILE A 121 11.03 8.08 -41.89
#